data_AF-A0A418MPF5-F1
#
_entry.id   AF-A0A418MPF5-F1
#
_cell.length_a   1.000
_cell.length_b   1.000
_cell.length_c   1.000
_cell.angle_alpha   90.00
_cell.angle_beta   90.00
_cell.angle_gamma   90.00
#
_symmetry.space_group_name_H-M   'P 1'
#
loop_
_entity.id
_entity.type
_entity.pdbx_description
1 polymer ?
#
loop_
_entity_poly.entity_id
_entity_poly.type
_entity_poly.pdbx_seq_one_letter_code
_entity_poly.pdbx_strand_id
1 'polypeptide(L)'
;MEIRYNFAGLNAAADSCGSSSRNMTSELEGLKTGIAPLLATWDGDAREAYFQRQREWESAANDLRDLLGRIERALRESAAKMQARESANRAKFGG
;
A
#
# COMPACT_ATOMS: atom_id res chain seq x y z
N MET A 1 -5.97 -29.24 -0.15
CA MET A 1 -4.86 -28.41 0.40
C MET A 1 -4.74 -27.07 -0.31
N GLU A 2 -5.10 -26.98 -1.59
CA GLU A 2 -5.03 -25.79 -2.45
C GLU A 2 -5.76 -24.53 -1.92
N ILE A 3 -6.94 -24.66 -1.30
CA ILE A 3 -7.71 -23.51 -0.78
C ILE A 3 -6.99 -22.79 0.38
N ARG A 4 -6.34 -23.55 1.28
CA ARG A 4 -5.55 -22.97 2.39
C ARG A 4 -4.34 -22.20 1.86
N TYR A 5 -3.71 -22.72 0.80
CA TYR A 5 -2.60 -22.06 0.12
C TYR A 5 -3.07 -20.74 -0.53
N ASN A 6 -4.21 -20.76 -1.23
CA ASN A 6 -4.77 -19.56 -1.83
C ASN A 6 -5.12 -18.48 -0.79
N PHE A 7 -5.71 -18.87 0.34
CA PHE A 7 -5.98 -17.94 1.45
C PHE A 7 -4.70 -17.32 2.03
N ALA A 8 -3.67 -18.12 2.28
CA ALA A 8 -2.38 -17.62 2.76
C ALA A 8 -1.73 -16.67 1.74
N GLY A 9 -1.81 -16.99 0.45
CA GLY A 9 -1.31 -16.16 -0.64
C GLY A 9 -2.03 -14.80 -0.74
N LEU A 10 -3.36 -14.78 -0.62
CA LEU A 10 -4.14 -13.54 -0.64
C LEU A 10 -3.81 -12.61 0.54
N ASN A 11 -3.65 -13.17 1.74
CA ASN A 11 -3.24 -12.37 2.91
C ASN A 11 -1.80 -11.87 2.77
N ALA A 12 -0.87 -12.70 2.30
CA ALA A 12 0.50 -12.28 2.05
C ALA A 12 0.57 -11.15 1.02
N ALA A 13 -0.24 -11.20 -0.04
CA ALA A 13 -0.34 -10.11 -1.02
C ALA A 13 -0.90 -8.82 -0.42
N ALA A 14 -1.91 -8.91 0.46
CA ALA A 14 -2.46 -7.78 1.19
C ALA A 14 -1.39 -7.13 2.11
N ASP A 15 -0.68 -7.94 2.87
CA ASP A 15 0.38 -7.46 3.77
C ASP A 15 1.58 -6.87 3.01
N SER A 16 1.88 -7.41 1.81
CA SER A 16 2.87 -6.85 0.89
C SER A 16 2.46 -5.45 0.42
N CYS A 17 1.20 -5.23 0.04
CA CYS A 17 0.70 -3.90 -0.35
C CYS A 17 0.89 -2.87 0.78
N GLY A 18 0.51 -3.22 2.01
CA GLY A 18 0.69 -2.35 3.17
C GLY A 18 2.16 -2.05 3.46
N SER A 19 3.04 -3.04 3.29
CA SER A 19 4.49 -2.87 3.50
C SER A 19 5.13 -1.99 2.43
N SER A 20 4.77 -2.18 1.16
CA SER A 20 5.22 -1.31 0.05
C SER A 20 4.78 0.15 0.25
N SER A 21 3.54 0.39 0.69
CA SER A 21 3.05 1.74 0.98
C SER A 21 3.84 2.43 2.11
N ARG A 22 4.18 1.68 3.18
CA ARG A 22 4.99 2.19 4.30
C ARG A 22 6.41 2.52 3.87
N ASN A 23 7.05 1.64 3.09
CA ASN A 23 8.41 1.86 2.61
C ASN A 23 8.49 3.12 1.74
N MET A 24 7.58 3.27 0.78
CA MET A 24 7.52 4.48 -0.06
C MET A 24 7.35 5.75 0.77
N THR A 25 6.44 5.72 1.76
CA THR A 25 6.24 6.88 2.66
C THR A 25 7.53 7.22 3.40
N SER A 26 8.24 6.21 3.91
CA SER A 26 9.52 6.41 4.60
C SER A 26 10.61 6.98 3.69
N GLU A 27 10.69 6.53 2.44
CA GLU A 27 11.66 7.03 1.46
C GLU A 27 11.41 8.51 1.13
N LEU A 28 10.14 8.89 0.93
CA LEU A 28 9.75 10.28 0.66
C LEU A 28 10.01 11.20 1.85
N GLU A 29 9.74 10.75 3.08
CA GLU A 29 10.07 11.52 4.29
C GLU A 29 11.58 11.64 4.51
N GLY A 30 12.34 10.59 4.18
CA GLY A 30 13.80 10.63 4.17
C GLY A 30 14.34 11.65 3.17
N LEU A 31 13.78 11.68 1.95
CA LEU A 31 14.13 12.65 0.92
C LEU A 31 13.85 14.09 1.39
N LYS A 32 12.67 14.37 1.95
CA LYS A 32 12.32 15.70 2.49
C LYS A 32 13.27 16.13 3.59
N THR A 33 13.56 15.24 4.52
CA THR A 33 14.47 15.51 5.65
C THR A 33 15.88 15.81 5.17
N GLY A 34 16.38 15.05 4.18
CA GLY A 34 17.69 15.29 3.58
C GLY A 34 17.80 16.60 2.82
N ILE A 35 16.71 17.04 2.18
CA ILE A 35 16.67 18.29 1.41
C ILE A 35 16.42 19.52 2.30
N ALA A 36 15.74 19.37 3.43
CA ALA A 36 15.44 20.46 4.37
C ALA A 36 16.61 21.43 4.66
N PRO A 37 17.84 20.97 4.98
CA PRO A 37 18.96 21.88 5.21
C PRO A 37 19.46 22.59 3.93
N LEU A 38 19.28 21.98 2.76
CA LEU A 38 19.71 22.53 1.48
C LEU A 38 18.75 23.62 0.97
N LEU A 39 17.48 23.58 1.37
CA LEU A 39 16.50 24.61 0.99
C LEU A 39 16.89 26.01 1.46
N ALA A 40 17.69 26.12 2.52
CA ALA A 40 18.19 27.41 3.01
C ALA A 40 19.30 27.99 2.12
N THR A 41 19.96 27.18 1.29
CA THR A 41 21.07 27.58 0.42
C THR A 41 20.63 27.79 -1.03
N TRP A 42 19.40 27.42 -1.37
CA TRP A 42 18.86 27.55 -2.72
C TRP A 42 18.25 28.94 -2.97
N ASP A 43 18.46 29.44 -4.18
CA ASP A 43 17.80 30.66 -4.67
C ASP A 43 16.28 30.45 -4.80
N GLY A 44 15.54 31.57 -4.89
CA GLY A 44 14.07 31.59 -4.89
C GLY A 44 13.43 30.65 -5.94
N ASP A 45 13.94 30.67 -7.17
CA ASP A 45 13.41 29.85 -8.28
C ASP A 45 13.64 28.35 -8.06
N ALA A 46 14.82 27.98 -7.56
CA ALA A 46 15.15 26.58 -7.26
C ALA A 46 14.30 26.04 -6.11
N ARG A 47 14.08 26.86 -5.08
CA ARG A 47 13.20 26.55 -3.96
C ARG A 47 11.75 26.39 -4.42
N GLU A 48 11.26 27.25 -5.29
CA GLU A 48 9.90 27.14 -5.85
C GLU A 48 9.74 25.86 -6.67
N ALA A 49 10.69 25.57 -7.57
CA ALA A 49 10.70 24.35 -8.38
C ALA A 49 10.69 23.08 -7.52
N TYR A 50 11.44 23.08 -6.40
CA TYR A 50 11.39 22.00 -5.44
C TYR A 50 9.99 21.83 -4.82
N PHE A 51 9.36 22.91 -4.35
CA PHE A 51 8.03 22.80 -3.75
C PHE A 51 6.96 22.32 -4.75
N GLN A 52 7.10 22.65 -6.04
CA GLN A 52 6.25 22.08 -7.09
C GLN A 52 6.43 20.56 -7.17
N ARG A 53 7.69 20.09 -7.29
CA ARG A 53 8.01 18.66 -7.34
C ARG A 53 7.59 17.93 -6.06
N GLN A 54 7.72 18.59 -4.90
CA GLN A 54 7.28 18.05 -3.63
C GLN A 54 5.79 17.77 -3.63
N ARG A 55 4.97 18.72 -4.09
CA ARG A 55 3.52 18.52 -4.18
C ARG A 55 3.15 17.43 -5.17
N GLU A 56 3.84 17.36 -6.32
CA GLU A 56 3.63 16.34 -7.34
C GLU A 56 3.86 14.92 -6.77
N TRP A 57 5.00 14.67 -6.13
CA TRP A 57 5.26 13.33 -5.56
C TRP A 57 4.36 13.03 -4.36
N GLU A 58 3.99 14.02 -3.54
CA GLU A 58 3.12 13.82 -2.38
C GLU A 58 1.72 13.41 -2.82
N SER A 59 1.21 14.05 -3.88
CA SER A 59 -0.06 13.68 -4.51
C SER A 59 0.00 12.25 -5.04
N ALA A 60 1.04 11.92 -5.82
CA ALA A 60 1.19 10.58 -6.39
C ALA A 60 1.31 9.49 -5.31
N ALA A 61 2.01 9.79 -4.21
CA ALA A 61 2.14 8.88 -3.07
C ALA A 61 0.80 8.66 -2.35
N ASN A 62 0.00 9.72 -2.20
CA ASN A 62 -1.35 9.62 -1.65
C ASN A 62 -2.24 8.74 -2.52
N ASP A 63 -2.24 8.97 -3.84
CA ASP A 63 -3.03 8.19 -4.79
C ASP A 63 -2.64 6.71 -4.78
N LEU A 64 -1.33 6.42 -4.73
CA LEU A 64 -0.85 5.05 -4.65
C LEU A 64 -1.24 4.38 -3.33
N ARG A 65 -1.12 5.07 -2.19
CA ARG A 65 -1.57 4.55 -0.90
C ARG A 65 -3.06 4.20 -0.93
N ASP A 66 -3.88 5.08 -1.49
CA ASP A 66 -5.31 4.87 -1.59
C ASP A 66 -5.64 3.67 -2.50
N LEU A 67 -4.93 3.53 -3.62
CA LEU A 67 -5.06 2.38 -4.51
C LEU A 67 -4.65 1.07 -3.81
N LEU A 68 -3.48 1.05 -3.15
CA LEU A 68 -2.99 -0.12 -2.41
C LEU A 68 -3.93 -0.50 -1.27
N GLY A 69 -4.50 0.48 -0.55
CA GLY A 69 -5.51 0.23 0.48
C GLY A 69 -6.81 -0.35 -0.08
N ARG A 70 -7.23 0.06 -1.29
CA ARG A 70 -8.37 -0.58 -1.99
C ARG A 70 -8.05 -2.02 -2.36
N ILE A 71 -6.85 -2.29 -2.88
CA ILE A 71 -6.38 -3.64 -3.23
C ILE A 71 -6.34 -4.52 -1.99
N GLU A 72 -5.75 -4.03 -0.89
CA GLU A 72 -5.67 -4.76 0.38
C GLU A 72 -7.05 -5.20 0.86
N ARG A 73 -8.02 -4.27 0.90
CA ARG A 73 -9.41 -4.59 1.29
C ARG A 73 -10.04 -5.62 0.37
N ALA A 74 -9.90 -5.47 -0.95
CA ALA A 74 -10.44 -6.42 -1.91
C ALA A 74 -9.87 -7.83 -1.75
N LEU A 75 -8.56 -7.95 -1.47
CA LEU A 75 -7.89 -9.23 -1.20
C LEU A 75 -8.42 -9.87 0.09
N ARG A 76 -8.54 -9.11 1.18
CA ARG A 76 -9.07 -9.60 2.46
C ARG A 76 -10.54 -10.03 2.35
N GLU A 77 -11.37 -9.27 1.64
CA GLU A 77 -12.75 -9.64 1.36
C GLU A 77 -12.87 -10.93 0.54
N SER A 78 -12.02 -11.09 -0.48
CA SER A 78 -11.95 -12.31 -1.29
C SER A 78 -11.59 -13.52 -0.44
N ALA A 79 -10.59 -13.37 0.43
CA ALA A 79 -10.16 -14.39 1.37
C ALA A 79 -11.30 -14.81 2.33
N ALA A 80 -12.03 -13.84 2.88
CA ALA A 80 -13.18 -14.09 3.76
C ALA A 80 -14.34 -14.81 3.03
N LYS A 81 -14.67 -14.38 1.81
CA LYS A 81 -15.70 -15.03 0.97
C LYS A 81 -15.34 -16.49 0.68
N MET A 82 -14.08 -16.77 0.37
CA MET A 82 -13.60 -18.13 0.10
C MET A 82 -13.70 -19.03 1.35
N GLN A 83 -13.30 -18.52 2.51
CA GLN A 83 -13.42 -19.23 3.78
C GLN A 83 -14.89 -19.57 4.12
N ALA A 84 -15.81 -18.61 3.91
CA ALA A 84 -17.23 -18.81 4.16
C ALA A 84 -17.83 -19.88 3.22
N ARG A 85 -17.49 -19.82 1.93
CA ARG A 85 -17.93 -20.82 0.93
C ARG A 85 -17.44 -22.22 1.29
N GLU A 86 -16.19 -22.36 1.70
CA GLU A 86 -15.62 -23.65 2.09
C GLU A 86 -16.28 -24.20 3.36
N SER A 87 -16.50 -23.36 4.37
CA SER A 87 -17.21 -23.77 5.59
C SER A 87 -18.60 -24.31 5.27
N ALA A 88 -19.34 -23.61 4.39
CA ALA A 88 -20.66 -24.02 3.94
C ALA A 88 -20.62 -25.33 3.13
N ASN A 89 -19.63 -25.52 2.26
CA ASN A 89 -19.47 -26.76 1.50
C ASN A 89 -19.16 -27.93 2.42
N ARG A 90 -18.19 -27.81 3.34
CA ARG A 90 -17.88 -28.87 4.30
C ARG A 90 -19.09 -29.23 5.18
N ALA A 91 -19.87 -28.25 5.60
CA ALA A 91 -21.10 -28.51 6.37
C ALA A 91 -22.14 -29.31 5.57
N LYS A 92 -22.16 -29.19 4.24
CA LYS A 92 -23.07 -29.94 3.36
C LYS A 92 -22.58 -31.34 3.02
N PHE A 93 -21.27 -31.59 3.02
CA PHE A 93 -20.67 -32.88 2.65
C PHE A 93 -20.16 -33.70 3.84
N GLY A 94 -20.11 -33.11 5.04
CA GLY A 94 -19.67 -33.75 6.28
C GLY A 94 -20.80 -34.04 7.27
N GLY A 95 -22.06 -33.99 6.83
CA GLY A 95 -23.25 -34.42 7.56
C GLY A 95 -23.92 -35.59 6.86
#